data_AF-A0A259BBX1-F1
#
_entry.id   AF-A0A259BBX1-F1
#
_cell.length_a   1.000
_cell.length_b   1.000
_cell.length_c   1.000
_cell.angle_alpha   90.00
_cell.angle_beta   90.00
_cell.angle_gamma   90.00
#
_symmetry.space_group_name_H-M   'P 1'
#
loop_
_entity.id
_entity.type
_entity.pdbx_description
1 polymer ?
#
loop_
_entity_poly.entity_id
_entity_poly.type
_entity_poly.pdbx_seq_one_letter_code
_entity_poly.pdbx_strand_id
1 'polypeptide(L)'
;MGSFSIWHWLVILAIVLLLFGTKRLKNLGSDLGGAIKGFKSAVKDEDKKPDDAAATGTTPDSLAHKSVDAGRVIEGEAVSRNTTQDSSNNKPS
;
A
#
# COMPACT_ATOMS: atom_id res chain seq x y z
N MET A 1 -36.15 -10.02 -31.76
CA MET A 1 -34.79 -9.44 -31.90
C MET A 1 -34.07 -9.54 -30.56
N GLY A 2 -33.65 -10.75 -30.16
CA GLY A 2 -33.03 -11.04 -28.85
C GLY A 2 -31.55 -11.36 -28.99
N SER A 3 -30.84 -10.60 -29.82
CA SER A 3 -29.58 -11.00 -30.45
C SER A 3 -28.36 -10.97 -29.54
N PHE A 4 -28.49 -10.51 -28.30
CA PHE A 4 -27.38 -10.40 -27.35
C PHE A 4 -27.76 -11.01 -25.99
N SER A 5 -28.04 -12.31 -26.02
CA SER A 5 -28.17 -13.12 -24.81
C SER A 5 -26.91 -12.97 -23.95
N ILE A 6 -27.08 -12.93 -22.63
CA ILE A 6 -25.98 -12.86 -21.63
C ILE A 6 -24.90 -13.93 -21.90
N TRP A 7 -25.30 -15.05 -22.49
CA TRP A 7 -24.40 -16.11 -22.96
C TRP A 7 -23.39 -15.67 -24.01
N HIS A 8 -23.74 -14.76 -24.91
CA HIS A 8 -22.82 -14.23 -25.92
C HIS A 8 -21.70 -13.41 -25.28
N TRP A 9 -22.04 -12.58 -24.28
CA TRP A 9 -21.06 -11.79 -23.54
C TRP A 9 -20.08 -12.66 -22.73
N LEU A 10 -20.54 -13.78 -22.15
CA LEU A 10 -19.66 -14.74 -21.48
C LEU A 10 -18.63 -15.36 -22.43
N VAL A 11 -19.06 -15.73 -23.64
CA VAL A 11 -18.17 -16.32 -24.67
C VAL A 11 -17.14 -15.28 -25.14
N ILE A 12 -17.54 -14.03 -25.38
CA ILE A 12 -16.60 -12.97 -25.76
C ILE A 12 -15.59 -12.71 -24.63
N LEU A 13 -16.05 -12.62 -23.38
CA LEU A 13 -15.17 -12.40 -22.24
C LEU A 13 -14.13 -13.51 -22.09
N ALA A 14 -14.53 -14.77 -22.31
CA ALA A 14 -13.62 -15.91 -22.28
C ALA A 14 -12.54 -15.80 -23.37
N ILE A 15 -12.90 -15.40 -24.59
CA ILE A 15 -11.95 -15.21 -25.69
C ILE A 15 -10.97 -14.07 -25.36
N VAL A 16 -11.46 -12.93 -24.84
CA VAL A 16 -10.60 -11.81 -24.44
C VAL A 16 -9.60 -12.23 -23.34
N LEU A 17 -10.07 -12.98 -22.33
CA LEU A 17 -9.21 -13.53 -21.27
C LEU A 17 -8.11 -14.46 -21.82
N LEU A 18 -8.42 -15.25 -22.85
CA LEU A 18 -7.46 -16.15 -23.51
C LEU A 18 -6.44 -15.36 -24.35
N LEU A 19 -6.87 -14.33 -25.10
CA LEU A 19 -5.99 -13.50 -25.92
C LEU A 19 -5.03 -12.64 -25.08
N PHE A 20 -5.56 -11.99 -24.04
CA PHE A 20 -4.76 -11.13 -23.17
C PHE A 20 -3.98 -11.95 -22.12
N GLY A 21 -4.45 -13.16 -21.82
CA GLY A 21 -3.96 -14.00 -20.75
C GLY A 21 -4.34 -13.48 -19.36
N THR A 22 -4.53 -14.39 -18.40
CA THR A 22 -4.92 -14.04 -17.03
C THR A 22 -3.86 -13.21 -16.29
N LYS A 23 -2.59 -13.26 -16.72
CA LYS A 23 -1.49 -12.50 -16.12
C LYS A 23 -1.58 -11.00 -16.42
N ARG A 24 -1.97 -10.59 -17.63
CA ARG A 24 -2.14 -9.17 -17.97
C ARG A 24 -3.43 -8.61 -17.36
N LEU A 25 -4.51 -9.40 -17.40
CA LEU A 25 -5.78 -8.99 -16.80
C LEU A 25 -5.70 -8.88 -15.27
N LYS A 26 -4.87 -9.67 -14.59
CA LYS A 26 -4.70 -9.57 -13.13
C LYS A 26 -3.88 -8.35 -12.71
N ASN A 27 -2.79 -8.03 -13.43
CA ASN A 27 -2.00 -6.83 -13.10
C ASN A 27 -2.82 -5.55 -13.36
N LEU A 28 -3.45 -5.44 -14.54
CA LEU A 28 -4.25 -4.27 -14.88
C LEU A 28 -5.59 -4.23 -14.11
N GLY A 29 -6.20 -5.40 -13.87
CA GLY A 29 -7.44 -5.53 -13.11
C GLY A 29 -7.26 -5.32 -11.61
N SER A 30 -6.06 -5.51 -11.06
CA SER A 30 -5.77 -5.15 -9.66
C SER A 30 -5.77 -3.63 -9.47
N ASP A 31 -5.10 -2.90 -10.38
CA ASP A 31 -5.04 -1.43 -10.33
C ASP A 31 -6.41 -0.80 -10.60
N LEU A 32 -7.09 -1.23 -11.67
CA LEU A 32 -8.43 -0.76 -11.99
C LEU A 32 -9.47 -1.21 -10.96
N GLY A 33 -9.36 -2.45 -10.47
CA GLY A 33 -10.25 -3.02 -9.47
C GLY A 33 -10.13 -2.31 -8.12
N GLY A 34 -8.92 -1.90 -7.72
CA GLY A 34 -8.70 -1.09 -6.53
C GLY A 34 -9.39 0.27 -6.60
N ALA A 35 -9.25 0.98 -7.72
CA ALA A 35 -9.89 2.27 -7.95
C ALA A 35 -11.43 2.17 -7.95
N ILE A 36 -11.98 1.15 -8.63
CA ILE A 36 -13.42 0.91 -8.68
C ILE A 36 -13.96 0.45 -7.32
N LYS A 37 -13.19 -0.33 -6.54
CA LYS A 37 -13.56 -0.75 -5.17
C LYS A 37 -13.69 0.47 -4.25
N GLY A 38 -12.75 1.41 -4.31
CA GLY A 38 -12.82 2.67 -3.55
C GLY A 38 -14.04 3.51 -3.91
N PHE A 39 -14.33 3.67 -5.20
CA PHE A 39 -15.52 4.37 -5.69
C PHE A 39 -16.82 3.70 -5.22
N LYS A 40 -16.94 2.38 -5.37
CA LYS A 40 -18.12 1.63 -4.90
C LYS A 40 -18.29 1.68 -3.38
N SER A 41 -17.18 1.65 -2.63
CA SER A 41 -17.21 1.82 -1.18
C SER A 41 -17.72 3.21 -0.81
N ALA A 42 -17.17 4.28 -1.40
CA ALA A 42 -17.58 5.65 -1.11
C ALA A 42 -19.06 5.90 -1.44
N VAL A 43 -19.54 5.46 -2.61
CA VAL A 43 -20.96 5.58 -3.00
C VAL A 43 -21.87 4.81 -2.05
N LYS A 44 -21.40 3.70 -1.49
CA LYS A 44 -22.18 2.87 -0.56
C LYS A 44 -22.10 3.36 0.90
N ASP A 45 -21.05 4.11 1.24
CA ASP A 45 -20.85 4.78 2.54
C ASP A 45 -21.72 6.04 2.65
N GLU A 46 -21.97 6.75 1.55
CA GLU A 46 -22.94 7.87 1.55
C GLU A 46 -24.36 7.40 1.90
N ASP A 47 -24.69 6.14 1.63
CA ASP A 47 -25.96 5.51 2.00
C ASP A 47 -25.98 4.90 3.42
N LYS A 48 -24.82 4.74 4.09
CA LYS A 48 -24.71 4.14 5.44
C LYS A 48 -23.65 4.85 6.28
N LYS A 49 -24.14 5.57 7.32
CA LYS A 49 -23.38 6.20 8.41
C LYS A 49 -22.16 5.34 8.87
N PRO A 50 -21.01 5.95 9.22
CA PRO A 50 -19.72 5.30 9.17
C PRO A 50 -19.47 4.52 10.47
N ASP A 51 -19.43 3.20 10.37
CA ASP A 51 -18.82 2.35 11.39
C ASP A 51 -17.88 1.38 10.67
N ASP A 52 -16.58 1.64 10.83
CA ASP A 52 -15.42 0.76 10.65
C ASP A 52 -15.51 -0.45 9.70
N ALA A 53 -14.74 -0.42 8.60
CA ALA A 53 -13.90 -1.56 8.21
C ALA A 53 -12.96 -1.26 7.03
N ALA A 54 -11.67 -1.20 7.38
CA ALA A 54 -10.56 -1.50 6.49
C ALA A 54 -10.62 -2.94 5.96
N ALA A 55 -10.14 -3.17 4.73
CA ALA A 55 -9.48 -4.43 4.33
C ALA A 55 -8.77 -4.34 2.96
N THR A 56 -7.45 -4.17 3.06
CA THR A 56 -6.42 -5.03 2.45
C THR A 56 -6.32 -5.05 0.92
N GLY A 57 -5.26 -4.41 0.41
CA GLY A 57 -4.55 -4.77 -0.81
C GLY A 57 -3.18 -5.32 -0.44
N THR A 58 -2.97 -6.61 -0.68
CA THR A 58 -1.78 -7.42 -0.40
C THR A 58 -0.47 -6.78 -0.91
N THR A 59 0.50 -6.57 -0.02
CA THR A 59 1.93 -6.53 -0.34
C THR A 59 2.45 -7.96 -0.49
N PRO A 60 2.78 -8.46 -1.69
CA PRO A 60 3.49 -9.72 -1.82
C PRO A 60 4.99 -9.44 -1.78
N ASP A 61 5.52 -9.04 -0.62
CA ASP A 61 6.96 -9.11 -0.35
C ASP A 61 7.22 -9.16 1.16
N SER A 62 6.74 -10.22 1.79
CA SER A 62 7.33 -10.73 3.02
C SER A 62 7.95 -12.05 2.62
N LEU A 63 9.28 -12.08 2.43
CA LEU A 63 10.17 -13.26 2.54
C LEU A 63 11.63 -12.99 2.03
N ALA A 64 12.20 -11.78 2.12
CA ALA A 64 13.62 -11.62 1.76
C ALA A 64 14.35 -10.42 2.41
N HIS A 65 14.19 -10.19 3.72
CA HIS A 65 15.23 -9.43 4.44
C HIS A 65 15.33 -9.81 5.92
N LYS A 66 15.57 -11.09 6.21
CA LYS A 66 16.03 -11.50 7.54
C LYS A 66 17.56 -11.45 7.56
N SER A 67 18.05 -10.25 7.85
CA SER A 67 19.30 -10.00 8.60
C SER A 67 20.46 -10.96 8.32
N VAL A 68 21.14 -10.77 7.20
CA VAL A 68 22.59 -11.03 7.11
C VAL A 68 23.27 -9.68 7.26
N ASP A 69 23.65 -9.32 8.49
CA ASP A 69 24.87 -8.55 8.79
C ASP A 69 25.07 -8.54 10.30
N ALA A 70 25.59 -9.66 10.80
CA ALA A 70 26.36 -9.64 12.02
C ALA A 70 27.71 -8.99 11.67
N GLY A 71 27.97 -7.82 12.23
CA GLY A 71 29.32 -7.25 12.32
C GLY A 71 29.64 -6.16 11.31
N ARG A 72 29.27 -4.92 11.66
CA ARG A 72 30.16 -3.78 11.41
C ARG A 72 30.02 -2.74 12.52
N VAL A 73 30.98 -2.80 13.44
CA VAL A 73 31.39 -1.67 14.27
C VAL A 73 31.66 -0.47 13.36
N ILE A 74 30.90 0.60 13.53
CA ILE A 74 31.21 1.91 12.98
C ILE A 74 31.33 2.88 14.15
N GLU A 75 32.57 3.02 14.56
CA GLU A 75 33.10 4.09 15.37
C GLU A 75 32.62 5.46 14.83
N GLY A 76 32.05 6.27 15.71
CA GLY A 76 31.46 7.55 15.36
C GLY A 76 30.78 8.23 16.55
N GLU A 77 31.37 8.20 17.75
CA GLU A 77 31.03 9.17 18.80
C GLU A 77 31.60 10.52 18.36
N ALA A 78 30.84 11.25 17.54
CA ALA A 78 31.09 12.65 17.27
C ALA A 78 30.95 13.44 18.58
N VAL A 79 32.11 13.84 19.11
CA VAL A 79 32.41 15.19 19.59
C VAL A 79 31.22 16.14 19.45
N SER A 80 30.55 16.47 20.55
CA SER A 80 30.13 17.84 20.90
C SER A 80 29.35 17.83 22.23
N ARG A 81 30.07 17.68 23.35
CA ARG A 81 29.52 18.04 24.67
C ARG A 81 29.65 19.55 24.83
N ASN A 82 28.67 20.25 24.27
CA ASN A 82 28.07 21.49 24.76
C ASN A 82 28.88 22.25 25.85
N THR A 83 29.97 22.92 25.43
CA THR A 83 30.74 23.87 26.26
C THR A 83 30.29 25.30 25.99
N THR A 84 28.99 25.58 26.15
CA THR A 84 28.45 26.94 26.22
C THR A 84 27.14 26.88 27.01
N GLN A 85 27.26 26.59 28.30
CA GLN A 85 26.28 27.06 29.28
C GLN A 85 26.98 28.13 30.14
N ASP A 86 27.39 29.16 29.42
CA ASP A 86 27.60 30.50 29.95
C ASP A 86 26.27 31.00 30.56
N SER A 87 26.36 31.82 31.61
CA SER A 87 25.25 32.46 32.33
C SER A 87 24.56 31.64 33.43
N SER A 88 25.30 31.35 34.51
CA SER A 88 24.71 31.28 35.86
C SER A 88 25.79 31.63 36.90
N ASN A 89 26.34 32.84 36.78
CA ASN A 89 27.20 33.41 37.80
C ASN A 89 26.34 33.89 38.98
N ASN A 90 25.85 32.94 39.78
CA ASN A 90 25.22 33.25 41.06
C ASN A 90 26.34 33.51 42.08
N LYS A 91 26.71 34.78 42.24
CA LYS A 91 27.68 35.24 43.22
C LYS A 91 27.03 35.24 44.62
N PRO A 92 27.60 34.53 45.61
CA PRO A 92 27.25 34.72 47.00
C PRO A 92 28.03 35.92 47.56
N SER A 93 27.35 36.92 48.10
CA SER A 93 27.89 37.92 49.04
C SER A 93 26.72 38.53 49.81
#